data_AF-A0A6A8MHB7-F1
#
_entry.id   AF-A0A6A8MHB7-F1
#
_cell.length_a   1.000
_cell.length_b   1.000
_cell.length_c   1.000
_cell.angle_alpha   90.00
_cell.angle_beta   90.00
_cell.angle_gamma   90.00
#
_symmetry.space_group_name_H-M   'P 1'
#
loop_
_entity.id
_entity.type
_entity.pdbx_description
1 polymer ?
#
loop_
_entity_poly.entity_id
_entity_poly.type
_entity_poly.pdbx_seq_one_letter_code
_entity_poly.pdbx_strand_id
1 'polypeptide(L)'
;AVKAIGMFTKLNVPILGVVENMSYFICPSCTEKHYIFGQGGAKKISEEFKIPFLGEIPLNSGIMAGSDLGKPIIITSPESPSAVAFRTSAKNIAAQCSIIAAKLKSDMESENVSSSTVPTN
;
A
#
# COMPACT_ATOMS: atom_id res chain seq x y z
N ALA A 1 -7.02 -6.85 9.02
CA ALA A 1 -6.62 -5.42 9.04
C ALA A 1 -6.38 -4.91 10.47
N VAL A 2 -7.42 -4.80 11.32
CA VAL A 2 -7.35 -4.19 12.65
C VAL A 2 -6.21 -4.72 13.54
N LYS A 3 -6.01 -6.05 13.61
CA LYS A 3 -4.91 -6.65 14.39
C LYS A 3 -3.52 -6.19 13.91
N ALA A 4 -3.32 -6.12 12.60
CA ALA A 4 -2.04 -5.69 12.02
C ALA A 4 -1.78 -4.20 12.28
N ILE A 5 -2.81 -3.36 12.11
CA ILE A 5 -2.75 -1.93 12.45
C ILE A 5 -2.35 -1.77 13.91
N GLY A 6 -3.05 -2.44 14.83
CA GLY A 6 -2.74 -2.40 16.26
C GLY A 6 -1.32 -2.89 16.59
N MET A 7 -0.81 -3.90 15.88
CA MET A 7 0.57 -4.37 16.05
C MET A 7 1.58 -3.31 15.61
N PHE A 8 1.43 -2.74 14.40
CA PHE A 8 2.35 -1.73 13.90
C PHE A 8 2.35 -0.47 14.74
N THR A 9 1.18 -0.01 15.21
CA THR A 9 1.09 1.11 16.15
C THR A 9 1.81 0.82 17.46
N LYS A 10 1.63 -0.37 18.04
CA LYS A 10 2.32 -0.76 19.30
C LYS A 10 3.84 -0.83 19.15
N LEU A 11 4.32 -1.23 17.98
CA LEU A 11 5.74 -1.34 17.68
C LEU A 11 6.35 -0.03 17.13
N ASN A 12 5.59 1.07 17.09
CA ASN A 12 5.99 2.35 16.48
C ASN A 12 6.50 2.20 15.03
N VAL A 13 5.95 1.24 14.28
CA VAL A 13 6.30 1.03 12.88
C VAL A 13 5.34 1.86 12.01
N PRO A 14 5.86 2.75 11.14
CA PRO A 14 5.02 3.58 10.29
C PRO A 14 4.26 2.73 9.27
N ILE A 15 2.95 2.95 9.18
CA ILE A 15 2.10 2.28 8.19
C ILE A 15 2.07 3.16 6.94
N LEU A 16 2.62 2.65 5.83
CA LEU A 16 2.60 3.34 4.54
C LEU A 16 1.19 3.43 3.95
N GLY A 17 0.36 2.42 4.19
CA GLY A 17 -0.99 2.37 3.67
C GLY A 17 -1.56 0.97 3.61
N VAL A 18 -2.69 0.83 2.92
CA VAL A 18 -3.40 -0.44 2.71
C VAL A 18 -3.67 -0.66 1.21
N VAL A 19 -3.45 -1.90 0.76
CA VAL A 19 -3.78 -2.38 -0.59
C VAL A 19 -4.90 -3.41 -0.49
N GLU A 20 -5.91 -3.32 -1.36
CA GLU A 20 -6.93 -4.36 -1.51
C GLU A 20 -6.46 -5.40 -2.52
N ASN A 21 -6.01 -6.57 -2.06
CA ASN A 21 -5.66 -7.67 -2.94
C ASN A 21 -6.91 -8.46 -3.37
N MET A 22 -6.90 -9.03 -4.58
CA MET A 22 -8.00 -9.80 -5.16
C MET A 22 -9.34 -9.04 -5.14
N SER A 23 -9.30 -7.73 -5.42
CA SER A 23 -10.44 -6.82 -5.22
C SER A 23 -11.61 -7.06 -6.16
N TYR A 24 -11.33 -7.36 -7.43
CA TYR A 24 -12.32 -7.66 -8.45
C TYR A 24 -11.71 -8.56 -9.52
N PHE A 25 -12.58 -9.18 -10.32
CA PHE A 25 -12.23 -9.97 -11.49
C PHE A 25 -12.82 -9.31 -12.74
N ILE A 26 -12.06 -9.26 -13.84
CA ILE A 26 -12.58 -8.85 -15.15
C ILE A 26 -12.63 -10.10 -16.01
N CYS A 27 -13.80 -10.44 -16.53
CA CYS A 27 -13.94 -11.62 -17.37
C CYS A 27 -13.32 -11.38 -18.75
N PRO A 28 -12.75 -12.40 -19.43
CA PRO A 28 -12.13 -12.21 -20.75
C PRO A 28 -13.10 -11.71 -21.82
N SER A 29 -14.39 -11.94 -21.63
CA SER A 29 -15.46 -11.62 -22.58
C SER A 29 -16.22 -10.32 -22.25
N CYS A 30 -15.81 -9.60 -21.19
CA CYS A 30 -16.49 -8.40 -20.72
C CYS A 30 -15.50 -7.39 -20.14
N THR A 31 -15.92 -6.14 -20.02
CA THR A 31 -15.13 -5.08 -19.39
C THR A 31 -15.60 -4.75 -17.98
N GLU A 32 -16.59 -5.48 -17.48
CA GLU A 32 -17.19 -5.25 -16.17
C GLU A 32 -16.31 -5.81 -15.04
N LYS A 33 -16.30 -5.10 -13.90
CA LYS A 33 -15.64 -5.56 -12.68
C LYS A 33 -16.61 -6.40 -11.87
N HIS A 34 -16.25 -7.66 -11.62
CA HIS A 34 -16.98 -8.58 -10.76
C HIS A 34 -16.34 -8.65 -9.37
N TYR A 35 -17.06 -8.25 -8.34
CA TYR A 35 -16.59 -8.22 -6.96
C TYR A 35 -16.93 -9.53 -6.23
N ILE A 36 -16.16 -10.58 -6.52
CA ILE A 36 -16.42 -11.95 -6.04
C ILE A 36 -16.40 -12.04 -4.50
N PHE A 37 -15.53 -11.28 -3.85
CA PHE A 37 -15.31 -11.31 -2.39
C PHE A 37 -15.88 -10.07 -1.67
N GLY A 38 -16.79 -9.35 -2.32
CA GLY A 38 -17.26 -8.04 -1.86
C GLY A 38 -16.36 -6.90 -2.35
N GLN A 39 -16.71 -5.67 -1.95
CA GLN A 39 -16.09 -4.45 -2.48
C GLN A 39 -15.71 -3.46 -1.36
N GLY A 40 -14.52 -2.88 -1.48
CA GLY A 40 -14.11 -1.70 -0.74
C GLY A 40 -13.73 -1.98 0.70
N GLY A 41 -13.31 -3.21 1.01
CA GLY A 41 -12.91 -3.57 2.37
C GLY A 41 -11.70 -2.77 2.84
N ALA A 42 -10.70 -2.58 1.98
CA ALA A 42 -9.51 -1.80 2.30
C ALA A 42 -9.81 -0.29 2.33
N LYS A 43 -10.73 0.18 1.48
CA LYS A 43 -11.14 1.59 1.48
C LYS A 43 -11.84 1.99 2.77
N LYS A 44 -12.75 1.13 3.29
CA LYS A 44 -13.37 1.34 4.61
C LYS A 44 -12.33 1.40 5.72
N ILE A 45 -11.36 0.49 5.72
CA ILE A 45 -10.25 0.49 6.69
C ILE A 45 -9.40 1.76 6.57
N SER A 46 -9.13 2.23 5.34
CA SER A 46 -8.41 3.46 5.08
C SER A 46 -9.11 4.67 5.71
N GLU A 47 -10.43 4.77 5.53
CA GLU A 47 -11.25 5.85 6.09
C GLU A 47 -11.35 5.75 7.63
N GLU A 48 -11.61 4.56 8.17
CA GLU A 48 -11.78 4.32 9.60
C GLU A 48 -10.50 4.62 10.40
N PHE A 49 -9.35 4.14 9.92
CA PHE A 49 -8.07 4.27 10.63
C PHE A 49 -7.22 5.45 10.13
N LYS A 50 -7.73 6.25 9.18
CA LYS A 50 -7.02 7.37 8.53
C LYS A 50 -5.66 6.96 7.94
N ILE A 51 -5.61 5.78 7.36
CA ILE A 51 -4.41 5.20 6.73
C ILE A 51 -4.55 5.37 5.21
N PRO A 52 -3.48 5.71 4.46
CA PRO A 52 -3.57 5.87 3.01
C PRO A 52 -4.06 4.60 2.29
N PHE A 53 -5.03 4.77 1.37
CA PHE A 53 -5.39 3.72 0.43
C PHE A 53 -4.41 3.74 -0.75
N LEU A 54 -3.69 2.64 -0.95
CA LEU A 54 -2.62 2.54 -1.94
C LEU A 54 -3.09 1.96 -3.27
N GLY A 55 -4.27 1.35 -3.31
CA GLY A 55 -4.88 0.84 -4.52
C GLY A 55 -5.48 -0.55 -4.35
N GLU A 56 -6.01 -1.05 -5.45
CA GLU A 56 -6.68 -2.34 -5.55
C GLU A 56 -6.03 -3.19 -6.64
N ILE A 57 -5.74 -4.45 -6.34
CA ILE A 57 -5.13 -5.41 -7.28
C ILE A 57 -6.19 -6.43 -7.70
N PRO A 58 -6.51 -6.54 -9.00
CA PRO A 58 -7.52 -7.49 -9.46
C PRO A 58 -7.05 -8.93 -9.33
N LEU A 59 -8.02 -9.83 -9.15
CA LEU A 59 -7.82 -11.26 -9.27
C LEU A 59 -7.57 -11.60 -10.75
N ASN A 60 -6.36 -12.09 -11.06
CA ASN A 60 -5.96 -12.42 -12.42
C ASN A 60 -5.00 -13.61 -12.40
N SER A 61 -5.33 -14.66 -13.16
CA SER A 61 -4.54 -15.90 -13.25
C SER A 61 -3.12 -15.67 -13.78
N GLY A 62 -2.92 -14.65 -14.61
CA GLY A 62 -1.61 -14.25 -15.11
C GLY A 62 -0.67 -13.74 -14.03
N ILE A 63 -1.18 -13.24 -12.89
CA ILE A 63 -0.33 -12.85 -11.74
C ILE A 63 0.34 -14.10 -11.16
N MET A 64 -0.46 -15.14 -10.89
CA MET A 64 0.03 -16.42 -10.36
C MET A 64 0.97 -17.11 -11.36
N ALA A 65 0.52 -17.27 -12.62
CA ALA A 65 1.33 -17.91 -13.65
C ALA A 65 2.67 -17.19 -13.88
N GLY A 66 2.65 -15.84 -13.86
CA GLY A 66 3.88 -15.05 -13.93
C GLY A 66 4.79 -15.24 -12.72
N SER A 67 4.22 -15.36 -11.51
CA SER A 67 4.98 -15.64 -10.28
C SER A 67 5.67 -17.00 -10.34
N ASP A 68 4.95 -18.05 -10.75
CA ASP A 68 5.48 -19.42 -10.82
C ASP A 68 6.62 -19.54 -11.84
N LEU A 69 6.55 -18.77 -12.93
CA LEU A 69 7.57 -18.72 -13.97
C LEU A 69 8.72 -17.74 -13.67
N GLY A 70 8.68 -17.01 -12.55
CA GLY A 70 9.64 -15.95 -12.23
C GLY A 70 9.59 -14.76 -13.18
N LYS A 71 8.48 -14.56 -13.90
CA LYS A 71 8.24 -13.47 -14.85
C LYS A 71 6.95 -12.72 -14.49
N PRO A 72 7.02 -11.70 -13.62
CA PRO A 72 5.84 -11.00 -13.12
C PRO A 72 4.97 -10.40 -14.22
N ILE A 73 3.67 -10.25 -13.93
CA ILE A 73 2.68 -9.75 -14.91
C ILE A 73 2.99 -8.35 -15.47
N ILE A 74 3.71 -7.52 -14.72
CA ILE A 74 4.15 -6.20 -15.18
C ILE A 74 5.16 -6.27 -16.34
N ILE A 75 5.86 -7.40 -16.49
CA ILE A 75 6.81 -7.69 -17.56
C ILE A 75 6.11 -8.46 -18.69
N THR A 76 5.36 -9.51 -18.35
CA THR A 76 4.74 -10.40 -19.35
C THR A 76 3.51 -9.80 -20.02
N SER A 77 2.79 -8.90 -19.33
CA SER A 77 1.62 -8.20 -19.87
C SER A 77 1.55 -6.76 -19.32
N PRO A 78 2.45 -5.88 -19.81
CA PRO A 78 2.65 -4.52 -19.30
C PRO A 78 1.38 -3.65 -19.28
N GLU A 79 0.48 -3.85 -20.24
CA GLU A 79 -0.74 -3.05 -20.40
C GLU A 79 -1.98 -3.71 -19.80
N SER A 80 -1.80 -4.86 -19.12
CA SER A 80 -2.91 -5.53 -18.43
C SER A 80 -3.44 -4.69 -17.27
N PRO A 81 -4.73 -4.80 -16.91
CA PRO A 81 -5.29 -4.14 -15.73
C PRO A 81 -4.49 -4.41 -14.45
N SER A 82 -3.97 -5.63 -14.30
CA SER A 82 -3.13 -6.02 -13.17
C SER A 82 -1.79 -5.29 -13.15
N ALA A 83 -1.11 -5.17 -14.29
CA ALA A 83 0.15 -4.44 -14.39
C ALA A 83 -0.04 -2.94 -14.09
N VAL A 84 -1.10 -2.34 -14.62
CA VAL A 84 -1.48 -0.94 -14.33
C VAL A 84 -1.78 -0.75 -12.84
N ALA A 85 -2.52 -1.68 -12.24
CA ALA A 85 -2.84 -1.65 -10.82
C ALA A 85 -1.57 -1.73 -9.95
N PHE A 86 -0.66 -2.67 -10.23
CA PHE A 86 0.62 -2.76 -9.53
C PHE A 86 1.47 -1.49 -9.68
N ARG A 87 1.56 -0.92 -10.89
CA ARG A 87 2.29 0.35 -11.11
C ARG A 87 1.68 1.48 -10.30
N THR A 88 0.36 1.57 -10.25
CA THR A 88 -0.36 2.59 -9.47
C THR A 88 -0.06 2.44 -7.99
N SER A 89 -0.18 1.22 -7.45
CA SER A 89 0.16 0.96 -6.05
C SER A 89 1.62 1.21 -5.73
N ALA A 90 2.55 0.85 -6.62
CA ALA A 90 3.97 1.14 -6.44
C ALA A 90 4.25 2.65 -6.40
N LYS A 91 3.63 3.44 -7.27
CA LYS A 91 3.74 4.91 -7.25
C LYS A 91 3.21 5.49 -5.94
N ASN A 92 2.06 5.02 -5.47
CA ASN A 92 1.48 5.46 -4.21
C ASN A 92 2.36 5.09 -3.01
N ILE A 93 2.93 3.88 -3.00
CA ILE A 93 3.91 3.45 -1.99
C ILE A 93 5.13 4.37 -1.99
N ALA A 94 5.72 4.65 -3.16
CA ALA A 94 6.87 5.53 -3.27
C ALA A 94 6.58 6.93 -2.74
N ALA A 95 5.40 7.49 -3.05
CA ALA A 95 4.96 8.77 -2.50
C ALA A 95 4.86 8.74 -0.96
N GLN A 96 4.27 7.68 -0.40
CA GLN A 96 4.17 7.54 1.06
C GLN A 96 5.53 7.36 1.74
N CYS A 97 6.45 6.61 1.12
CA CYS A 97 7.82 6.51 1.62
C CYS A 97 8.49 7.90 1.70
N SER A 98 8.35 8.72 0.67
CA SER A 98 8.90 10.09 0.67
C SER A 98 8.29 10.97 1.76
N ILE A 99 6.97 10.92 1.93
CA ILE A 99 6.25 11.70 2.97
C ILE A 99 6.70 11.28 4.37
N ILE A 100 6.76 9.97 4.63
CA ILE A 100 7.16 9.45 5.94
C ILE A 100 8.63 9.74 6.21
N ALA A 101 9.51 9.57 5.22
CA ALA A 101 10.93 9.89 5.37
C ALA A 101 11.15 11.37 5.72
N ALA A 102 10.41 12.29 5.08
CA ALA A 102 10.48 13.71 5.40
C ALA A 102 10.01 14.00 6.84
N LYS A 103 8.91 13.37 7.27
CA LYS A 103 8.38 13.52 8.63
C LYS A 103 9.35 12.96 9.69
N LEU A 104 9.89 11.77 9.48
CA LEU A 104 10.85 11.17 10.40
C LEU A 104 12.11 12.04 10.52
N LYS A 105 12.56 12.65 9.43
CA LYS A 105 13.68 13.59 9.46
C LYS A 105 13.36 14.84 10.30
N SER A 106 12.18 15.44 10.13
CA SER A 106 11.79 16.61 10.93
C SER A 106 11.63 16.27 12.41
N ASP A 107 11.10 15.09 12.72
CA ASP A 107 10.91 14.63 14.10
C ASP A 107 12.28 14.45 14.78
N MET A 108 13.24 13.78 14.11
CA MET A 108 14.62 13.62 14.59
C MET A 108 15.36 14.96 14.77
N GLU A 109 15.17 15.93 13.87
CA GLU A 109 15.75 17.27 13.99
C GLU A 109 15.20 18.02 15.22
N SER A 110 13.89 17.89 15.49
CA SER A 110 13.26 18.51 16.66
C SER A 110 13.74 17.92 17.99
N GLU A 111 13.98 16.60 18.04
CA GLU A 111 14.51 15.91 19.21
C GLU A 111 15.96 16.34 19.51
N ASN A 112 16.81 16.46 18.49
CA ASN A 112 18.19 16.92 18.65
C ASN A 112 18.29 18.34 19.23
N VAL A 113 17.41 19.27 18.81
CA VAL A 113 17.40 20.65 19.34
C VAL A 113 17.03 20.66 20.83
N SER A 114 16.06 19.86 21.26
CA SER A 114 15.65 19.77 22.67
C SER A 114 16.70 19.18 23.61
N SER A 115 17.57 18.30 23.10
CA SER A 115 18.67 17.69 23.88
C SER A 115 19.86 18.64 24.11
N SER A 116 19.97 19.70 23.31
CA SER A 116 21.09 20.66 23.33
C SER A 116 20.90 21.87 24.25
N THR A 117 19.72 22.03 24.87
CA THR A 117 19.36 23.20 25.69
C THR A 117 19.36 22.93 27.20
N VAL A 118 19.88 21.79 27.68
CA VAL A 118 20.06 21.55 29.12
C VAL A 118 21.11 22.53 29.67
N PRO A 119 20.75 23.52 30.51
CA PRO A 119 21.73 24.44 31.07
C PRO A 119 22.59 23.68 32.07
N THR A 120 23.91 23.71 31.90
CA THR A 120 24.86 23.36 32.97
C THR A 120 24.65 24.33 34.14
N ASN A 121 24.22 23.77 35.27
CA ASN A 121 24.07 24.47 36.54
C ASN A 121 25.44 24.81 37.16
#